data_AF-A0ABD0YDZ8-F1
#
_entry.id   AF-A0ABD0YDZ8-F1
#
_cell.length_a   1.000
_cell.length_b   1.000
_cell.length_c   1.000
_cell.angle_alpha   90.00
_cell.angle_beta   90.00
_cell.angle_gamma   90.00
#
_symmetry.space_group_name_H-M   'P 1'
#
loop_
_entity.id
_entity.type
_entity.pdbx_description
1 polymer ?
#
loop_
_entity_poly.entity_id
_entity_poly.type
_entity_poly.pdbx_seq_one_letter_code
_entity_poly.pdbx_strand_id
1 'polypeptide(L)'
;MGHTVSERGVSTNSEKVQAMSTLPLPKDPKEIKSFQGTVGHYRKFIPNLADRLIPWTRLLKKGAKFVVTADMVDEFNRIKEALANAPVLRHPDFTRPFVLTTDASGVAVGAVLFQVKNNEDRPVAYASRKLTVTETRYPAIERELLGVVWGVQQSPLYLWGRYFSVKTDQKPLVWVDRLKENSARVTRRKETLAAYDFDIGHTRFAKLACPV
;
A
#
# COMPACT_ATOMS: atom_id res chain seq x y z
N MET A 1 14.43 15.93 0.99
CA MET A 1 15.46 15.23 1.78
C MET A 1 14.90 15.00 3.19
N GLY A 2 14.62 13.74 3.56
CA GLY A 2 13.86 13.41 4.80
C GLY A 2 14.05 11.98 5.28
N HIS A 3 15.07 11.29 4.77
CA HIS A 3 15.40 9.91 5.09
C HIS A 3 16.81 9.87 5.67
N THR A 4 17.01 9.10 6.74
CA THR A 4 18.33 8.82 7.29
C THR A 4 18.79 7.49 6.69
N VAL A 5 19.85 7.51 5.90
CA VAL A 5 20.47 6.29 5.38
C VAL A 5 21.46 5.79 6.42
N SER A 6 21.24 4.58 6.93
CA SER A 6 22.12 3.89 7.86
C SER A 6 22.58 2.57 7.25
N GLU A 7 23.58 1.92 7.84
CA GLU A 7 24.04 0.58 7.46
C GLU A 7 22.91 -0.47 7.55
N ARG A 8 21.88 -0.23 8.38
CA ARG A 8 20.74 -1.14 8.57
C ARG A 8 19.59 -0.91 7.58
N GLY A 9 19.57 0.20 6.84
CA GLY A 9 18.48 0.56 5.94
C GLY A 9 18.23 2.06 5.83
N VAL A 10 17.15 2.40 5.15
CA VAL A 10 16.60 3.76 5.07
C VAL A 10 15.54 3.90 6.15
N SER A 11 15.86 4.65 7.20
CA SER A 11 14.87 5.00 8.23
C SER A 11 14.27 6.37 7.95
N THR A 12 13.07 6.57 8.46
CA THR A 12 12.57 7.93 8.72
C THR A 12 13.47 8.58 9.77
N ASN A 13 13.76 9.88 9.62
CA ASN A 13 14.55 10.61 10.63
C ASN A 13 13.80 10.55 11.97
N SER A 14 14.43 10.05 13.03
CA SER A 14 13.84 9.85 14.36
C SER A 14 13.22 11.13 14.92
N GLU A 15 13.80 12.29 14.61
CA GLU A 15 13.26 13.60 15.00
C GLU A 15 11.91 13.91 14.32
N LYS A 16 11.73 13.51 13.05
CA LYS A 16 10.46 13.68 12.34
C LYS A 16 9.43 12.65 12.75
N VAL A 17 9.86 11.45 13.16
CA VAL A 17 8.97 10.43 13.73
C VAL A 17 8.44 10.87 15.10
N GLN A 18 9.29 11.48 15.94
CA GLN A 18 8.85 12.11 17.19
C GLN A 18 7.92 13.30 16.94
N ALA A 19 8.19 14.15 15.95
CA ALA A 19 7.27 15.22 15.58
C ALA A 19 5.88 14.69 15.15
N MET A 20 5.83 13.49 14.56
CA MET A 20 4.58 12.82 14.18
C MET A 20 3.80 12.26 15.37
N SER A 21 4.47 11.73 16.40
CA SER A 21 3.79 11.27 17.62
C SER A 21 3.14 12.44 18.38
N THR A 22 3.68 13.65 18.22
CA THR A 22 3.12 14.89 18.81
C THR A 22 2.07 15.58 17.95
N LEU A 23 1.74 15.08 16.75
CA LEU A 23 0.74 15.72 15.89
C LEU A 23 -0.62 15.81 16.61
N PRO A 24 -1.22 17.02 16.69
CA PRO A 24 -2.55 17.19 17.25
C PRO A 24 -3.60 16.63 16.28
N LEU A 25 -4.74 16.21 16.85
CA LEU A 25 -5.89 15.80 16.07
C LEU A 25 -6.39 16.98 15.21
N PRO A 26 -6.59 16.81 13.89
CA PRO A 26 -7.04 17.89 13.01
C PRO A 26 -8.41 18.43 13.42
N LYS A 27 -8.51 19.75 13.58
CA LYS A 27 -9.72 20.47 14.00
C LYS A 27 -10.42 21.21 12.86
N ASP A 28 -9.77 21.33 11.71
CA ASP A 28 -10.35 21.98 10.54
C ASP A 28 -9.91 21.34 9.21
N PRO A 29 -10.55 21.67 8.07
CA PRO A 29 -10.17 21.15 6.76
C PRO A 29 -8.74 21.49 6.30
N LYS A 30 -8.13 22.59 6.78
CA LYS A 30 -6.75 22.96 6.45
C LYS A 30 -5.78 22.02 7.17
N GLU A 31 -6.01 21.77 8.46
CA GLU A 31 -5.24 20.83 9.27
C GLU A 31 -5.35 19.40 8.74
N ILE A 32 -6.53 18.98 8.25
CA ILE A 32 -6.67 17.67 7.59
C ILE A 32 -5.78 17.58 6.35
N LYS A 33 -5.74 18.62 5.51
CA LYS A 33 -4.87 18.62 4.31
C LYS A 33 -3.39 18.60 4.71
N SER A 34 -3.01 19.34 5.74
CA SER A 34 -1.64 19.33 6.29
C SER A 34 -1.27 17.93 6.79
N PHE A 35 -2.15 17.31 7.59
CA PHE A 35 -1.98 15.93 8.07
C PHE A 35 -1.84 14.94 6.90
N GLN A 36 -2.75 14.98 5.92
CA GLN A 36 -2.70 14.09 4.75
C GLN A 36 -1.42 14.28 3.92
N GLY A 37 -0.97 15.52 3.73
CA GLY A 37 0.30 15.81 3.03
C GLY A 37 1.50 15.26 3.78
N THR A 38 1.52 15.44 5.10
CA THR A 38 2.62 14.99 5.96
C THR A 38 2.70 13.46 5.98
N VAL A 39 1.58 12.77 6.22
CA VAL A 39 1.53 11.29 6.21
C VAL A 39 1.76 10.73 4.81
N GLY A 40 1.32 11.45 3.77
CA GLY A 40 1.56 11.09 2.37
C GLY A 40 3.04 10.99 2.00
N HIS A 41 3.91 11.79 2.63
CA HIS A 41 5.36 11.67 2.48
C HIS A 41 5.89 10.29 2.93
N TYR A 42 5.26 9.72 3.95
CA TYR A 42 5.63 8.44 4.56
C TYR A 42 4.73 7.28 4.12
N ARG A 43 3.97 7.45 3.03
CA ARG A 43 3.10 6.40 2.47
C ARG A 43 3.83 5.08 2.20
N LYS A 44 5.15 5.14 1.98
CA LYS A 44 6.02 3.98 1.76
C LYS A 44 6.27 3.13 3.00
N PHE A 45 5.83 3.58 4.18
CA PHE A 45 6.02 2.91 5.48
C PHE A 45 4.69 2.47 6.12
N ILE A 46 3.55 2.89 5.55
CA ILE A 46 2.24 2.66 6.14
C ILE A 46 1.41 1.77 5.20
N PRO A 47 1.03 0.55 5.63
CA PRO A 47 0.15 -0.30 4.85
C PRO A 47 -1.23 0.35 4.66
N ASN A 48 -1.78 0.23 3.45
CA ASN A 48 -3.14 0.62 3.09
C ASN A 48 -3.53 2.06 3.48
N LEU A 49 -2.57 2.99 3.53
CA LEU A 49 -2.80 4.38 3.93
C LEU A 49 -3.95 5.06 3.17
N ALA A 50 -4.10 4.78 1.88
CA ALA A 50 -5.16 5.37 1.06
C ALA A 50 -6.57 5.05 1.58
N ASP A 51 -6.81 3.82 2.05
CA ASP A 51 -8.07 3.40 2.68
C ASP A 51 -8.26 4.09 4.03
N ARG A 52 -7.20 4.11 4.84
CA ARG A 52 -7.19 4.69 6.19
C ARG A 52 -7.48 6.20 6.18
N LEU A 53 -7.08 6.91 5.12
CA LEU A 53 -7.35 8.34 4.93
C LEU A 53 -8.73 8.66 4.32
N ILE A 54 -9.56 7.66 4.00
CA ILE A 54 -10.89 7.89 3.40
C ILE A 54 -11.80 8.73 4.29
N PRO A 55 -11.99 8.42 5.60
CA PRO A 55 -12.86 9.20 6.47
C PRO A 55 -12.44 10.68 6.52
N TRP A 56 -11.14 10.91 6.67
CA TRP A 56 -10.53 12.25 6.65
C TRP A 56 -10.79 13.00 5.34
N THR A 57 -10.71 12.32 4.20
CA THR A 57 -10.98 12.95 2.91
C THR A 57 -12.45 13.30 2.71
N ARG A 58 -13.39 12.55 3.32
CA ARG A 58 -14.82 12.86 3.24
C ARG A 58 -15.14 14.21 3.89
N LEU A 59 -14.45 14.57 4.97
CA LEU A 59 -14.58 15.86 5.64
C LEU A 59 -14.09 17.05 4.79
N LEU A 60 -13.29 16.80 3.74
CA LEU A 60 -12.82 17.85 2.83
C LEU A 60 -13.80 18.17 1.69
N LYS A 61 -14.89 17.40 1.54
CA LYS A 61 -15.87 17.64 0.48
C LYS A 61 -16.68 18.90 0.74
N LYS A 62 -17.00 19.65 -0.32
CA LYS A 62 -17.86 20.84 -0.23
C LYS A 62 -19.22 20.46 0.37
N GLY A 63 -19.64 21.16 1.42
CA GLY A 63 -20.90 20.92 2.12
C GLY A 63 -20.89 19.77 3.13
N ALA A 64 -19.75 19.11 3.36
CA ALA A 64 -19.64 18.11 4.41
C ALA A 64 -19.68 18.77 5.80
N LYS A 65 -20.45 18.18 6.73
CA LYS A 65 -20.38 18.57 8.15
C LYS A 65 -19.06 18.10 8.72
N PHE A 66 -18.34 18.99 9.39
CA PHE A 66 -17.10 18.65 10.07
C PHE A 66 -17.42 17.95 11.39
N VAL A 67 -17.48 16.62 11.35
CA VAL A 67 -17.71 15.77 12.53
C VAL A 67 -16.62 14.72 12.58
N VAL A 68 -15.76 14.80 13.59
CA VAL A 68 -14.74 13.79 13.87
C VAL A 68 -15.37 12.73 14.75
N THR A 69 -15.40 11.48 14.28
CA THR A 69 -15.95 10.34 15.04
C THR A 69 -14.86 9.64 15.84
N ALA A 70 -15.26 8.81 16.82
CA ALA A 70 -14.32 7.97 17.59
C ALA A 70 -13.44 7.10 16.66
N ASP A 71 -14.04 6.44 15.68
CA ASP A 71 -13.31 5.64 14.68
C ASP A 71 -12.22 6.43 13.94
N MET A 72 -12.48 7.72 13.66
CA MET A 72 -11.49 8.57 12.99
C MET A 72 -10.31 8.90 13.92
N VAL A 73 -10.58 9.12 15.21
CA VAL A 73 -9.55 9.35 16.22
C VAL A 73 -8.71 8.09 16.41
N ASP A 74 -9.34 6.93 16.51
CA ASP A 74 -8.65 5.65 16.62
C ASP A 74 -7.75 5.42 15.40
N GLU A 75 -8.28 5.68 14.19
CA GLU A 75 -7.51 5.52 12.96
C GLU A 75 -6.34 6.51 12.87
N PHE A 76 -6.53 7.75 13.33
CA PHE A 76 -5.47 8.74 13.45
C PHE A 76 -4.35 8.27 14.38
N ASN A 77 -4.70 7.73 15.55
CA ASN A 77 -3.74 7.18 16.51
C ASN A 77 -3.00 5.99 15.91
N ARG A 78 -3.69 5.06 15.25
CA ARG A 78 -3.06 3.93 14.56
C ARG A 78 -2.13 4.37 13.43
N ILE A 79 -2.42 5.48 12.73
CA ILE A 79 -1.53 6.01 11.68
C ILE A 79 -0.25 6.57 12.33
N LYS A 80 -0.40 7.28 13.46
CA LYS A 80 0.74 7.80 14.23
C LYS A 80 1.60 6.68 14.79
N GLU A 81 0.99 5.64 15.37
CA GLU A 81 1.70 4.45 15.85
C GLU A 81 2.43 3.72 14.73
N ALA A 82 1.79 3.52 13.57
CA ALA A 82 2.43 2.91 12.41
C ALA A 82 3.62 3.74 11.90
N LEU A 83 3.59 5.06 12.07
CA LEU A 83 4.72 5.94 11.76
C LEU A 83 5.82 5.90 12.83
N ALA A 84 5.43 5.83 14.11
CA ALA A 84 6.33 5.73 15.25
C ALA A 84 7.12 4.42 15.23
N ASN A 85 6.41 3.34 14.94
CA ASN A 85 6.93 1.97 14.85
C ASN A 85 7.26 1.60 13.40
N ALA A 86 7.30 2.58 12.48
CA ALA A 86 7.58 2.32 11.08
C ALA A 86 8.85 1.49 10.99
N PRO A 87 8.78 0.25 10.47
CA PRO A 87 9.96 -0.58 10.38
C PRO A 87 10.99 0.19 9.56
N VAL A 88 12.24 0.22 10.02
CA VAL A 88 13.36 0.65 9.17
C VAL A 88 13.18 -0.13 7.87
N LEU A 89 12.95 0.56 6.75
CA LEU A 89 12.98 -0.08 5.44
C LEU A 89 14.41 -0.56 5.28
N ARG A 90 14.63 -1.83 5.63
CA ARG A 90 15.96 -2.43 5.60
C ARG A 90 16.40 -2.43 4.15
N HIS A 91 17.71 -2.25 3.94
CA HIS A 91 18.25 -2.29 2.58
C HIS A 91 17.81 -3.60 1.92
N PRO A 92 17.16 -3.53 0.75
CA PRO A 92 16.76 -4.73 0.05
C PRO A 92 18.00 -5.51 -0.36
N ASP A 93 17.96 -6.82 -0.16
CA ASP A 93 19.00 -7.73 -0.59
C ASP A 93 18.68 -8.19 -2.03
N PHE A 94 19.28 -7.53 -3.03
CA PHE A 94 19.01 -7.82 -4.44
C PHE A 94 19.41 -9.24 -4.90
N THR A 95 20.08 -10.02 -4.04
CA THR A 95 20.38 -11.44 -4.30
C THR A 95 19.21 -12.36 -3.94
N ARG A 96 18.18 -11.84 -3.27
CA ARG A 96 16.99 -12.59 -2.85
C ARG A 96 15.76 -12.19 -3.66
N PRO A 97 14.84 -13.14 -3.91
CA PRO A 97 13.59 -12.83 -4.59
C PRO A 97 12.74 -11.87 -3.75
N PHE A 98 12.03 -10.98 -4.43
CA PHE A 98 11.02 -10.14 -3.82
C PHE A 98 9.68 -10.86 -3.79
N VAL A 99 8.84 -10.47 -2.83
CA VAL A 99 7.45 -10.89 -2.77
C VAL A 99 6.58 -9.64 -2.77
N LEU A 100 5.63 -9.60 -3.70
CA LEU A 100 4.62 -8.57 -3.81
C LEU A 100 3.29 -9.13 -3.30
N THR A 101 2.71 -8.53 -2.28
CA THR A 101 1.32 -8.76 -1.89
C THR A 101 0.48 -7.56 -2.29
N THR A 102 -0.72 -7.80 -2.81
CA THR A 102 -1.68 -6.74 -3.11
C THR A 102 -3.03 -7.02 -2.48
N ASP A 103 -3.75 -5.96 -2.14
CA ASP A 103 -5.11 -5.99 -1.61
C ASP A 103 -5.94 -4.92 -2.32
N ALA A 104 -7.13 -5.28 -2.77
CA ALA A 104 -8.03 -4.35 -3.45
C ALA A 104 -9.37 -4.26 -2.72
N SER A 105 -9.60 -3.12 -2.08
CA SER A 105 -10.89 -2.80 -1.48
C SER A 105 -11.89 -2.28 -2.52
N GLY A 106 -13.11 -1.98 -2.09
CA GLY A 106 -14.10 -1.32 -2.94
C GLY A 106 -13.74 0.12 -3.33
N VAL A 107 -12.71 0.70 -2.71
CA VAL A 107 -12.44 2.14 -2.73
C VAL A 107 -10.95 2.49 -2.90
N ALA A 108 -10.03 1.58 -2.61
CA ALA A 108 -8.61 1.76 -2.80
C ALA A 108 -7.91 0.43 -3.14
N VAL A 109 -6.66 0.54 -3.55
CA VAL A 109 -5.74 -0.59 -3.74
C VAL A 109 -4.49 -0.35 -2.93
N GLY A 110 -3.97 -1.42 -2.35
CA GLY A 110 -2.73 -1.50 -1.59
C GLY A 110 -1.78 -2.51 -2.19
N ALA A 111 -0.49 -2.25 -2.04
CA ALA A 111 0.60 -3.14 -2.42
C ALA A 111 1.70 -3.07 -1.37
N VAL A 112 2.27 -4.23 -1.04
CA VAL A 112 3.39 -4.38 -0.12
C VAL A 112 4.45 -5.22 -0.81
N LEU A 113 5.63 -4.63 -0.99
CA LEU A 113 6.83 -5.34 -1.42
C LEU A 113 7.64 -5.72 -0.19
N PHE A 114 8.02 -6.99 -0.06
CA PHE A 114 8.81 -7.48 1.05
C PHE A 114 9.78 -8.58 0.60
N GLN A 115 10.71 -8.94 1.47
CA GLN A 115 11.60 -10.07 1.30
C GLN A 115 11.50 -10.99 2.52
N VAL A 116 11.61 -12.30 2.31
CA VAL A 116 11.67 -13.26 3.41
C VAL A 116 13.13 -13.46 3.80
N LYS A 117 13.46 -13.17 5.06
CA LYS A 117 14.79 -13.43 5.62
C LYS A 117 14.63 -14.06 7.00
N ASN A 118 15.26 -15.21 7.19
CA ASN A 118 15.17 -16.00 8.43
C ASN A 118 13.72 -16.35 8.80
N ASN A 119 12.88 -16.71 7.82
CA ASN A 119 11.44 -16.96 7.98
C ASN A 119 10.61 -15.76 8.49
N GLU A 120 11.16 -14.55 8.43
CA GLU A 120 10.44 -13.31 8.74
C GLU A 120 10.20 -12.50 7.47
N ASP A 121 8.97 -12.01 7.31
CA ASP A 121 8.62 -11.05 6.26
C ASP A 121 9.23 -9.69 6.60
N ARG A 122 10.04 -9.16 5.69
CA ARG A 122 10.72 -7.86 5.83
C ARG A 122 10.22 -6.87 4.79
N PRO A 123 9.33 -5.94 5.16
CA PRO A 123 8.81 -4.93 4.25
C PRO A 123 9.94 -4.07 3.66
N VAL A 124 9.92 -3.94 2.33
CA VAL A 124 10.84 -3.11 1.52
C VAL A 124 10.14 -1.85 1.04
N ALA A 125 8.86 -1.94 0.69
CA ALA A 125 8.06 -0.78 0.32
C ALA A 125 6.56 -1.04 0.48
N TYR A 126 5.83 -0.03 0.96
CA TYR A 126 4.37 0.02 0.89
C TYR A 126 3.92 0.97 -0.21
N ALA A 127 2.79 0.70 -0.83
CA ALA A 127 2.13 1.61 -1.74
C ALA A 127 0.61 1.48 -1.56
N SER A 128 -0.10 2.60 -1.58
CA SER A 128 -1.56 2.57 -1.71
C SER A 128 -2.07 3.77 -2.50
N ARG A 129 -3.20 3.61 -3.19
CA ARG A 129 -3.91 4.70 -3.86
C ARG A 129 -5.42 4.45 -3.84
N LYS A 130 -6.18 5.54 -3.91
CA LYS A 130 -7.62 5.45 -4.14
C LYS A 130 -7.93 5.00 -5.55
N LEU A 131 -9.02 4.27 -5.67
CA LEU A 131 -9.62 3.95 -6.96
C LEU A 131 -10.36 5.19 -7.48
N THR A 132 -10.32 5.36 -8.80
CA THR A 132 -11.18 6.32 -9.51
C THR A 132 -12.64 5.86 -9.45
N VAL A 133 -13.59 6.77 -9.73
CA VAL A 133 -15.02 6.46 -9.75
C VAL A 133 -15.36 5.32 -10.72
N THR A 134 -14.60 5.19 -11.81
CA THR A 134 -14.75 4.10 -12.76
C THR A 134 -14.20 2.79 -12.19
N GLU A 135 -13.03 2.83 -11.57
CA GLU A 135 -12.38 1.65 -11.00
C GLU A 135 -13.15 1.06 -9.81
N THR A 136 -13.83 1.88 -9.00
CA THR A 136 -14.66 1.37 -7.88
C THR A 136 -15.80 0.48 -8.35
N ARG A 137 -16.27 0.69 -9.59
CA ARG A 137 -17.36 -0.08 -10.22
C ARG A 137 -16.88 -1.36 -10.89
N TYR A 138 -15.58 -1.63 -10.92
CA TYR A 138 -15.07 -2.86 -11.49
C TYR A 138 -15.46 -4.07 -10.63
N PRO A 139 -15.70 -5.25 -11.26
CA PRO A 139 -15.84 -6.50 -10.54
C PRO A 139 -14.64 -6.73 -9.61
N ALA A 140 -14.85 -7.41 -8.47
CA ALA A 140 -13.78 -7.66 -7.49
C ALA A 140 -12.52 -8.24 -8.15
N ILE A 141 -12.68 -9.26 -9.00
CA ILE A 141 -11.58 -9.88 -9.75
C ILE A 141 -10.79 -8.89 -10.62
N GLU A 142 -11.47 -7.93 -11.26
CA GLU A 142 -10.81 -6.91 -12.08
C GLU A 142 -10.08 -5.87 -11.22
N ARG A 143 -10.61 -5.53 -10.03
CA ARG A 143 -9.93 -4.62 -9.08
C ARG A 143 -8.68 -5.27 -8.50
N GLU A 144 -8.73 -6.56 -8.26
CA GLU A 144 -7.62 -7.33 -7.72
C GLU A 144 -6.51 -7.45 -8.77
N LEU A 145 -6.84 -7.77 -10.03
CA LEU A 145 -5.89 -7.71 -11.15
C LEU A 145 -5.29 -6.31 -11.33
N LEU A 146 -6.12 -5.27 -11.18
CA LEU A 146 -5.64 -3.88 -11.19
C LEU A 146 -4.65 -3.63 -10.04
N GLY A 147 -4.93 -4.15 -8.84
CA GLY A 147 -4.05 -4.08 -7.69
C GLY A 147 -2.67 -4.67 -7.97
N VAL A 148 -2.63 -5.89 -8.52
CA VAL A 148 -1.38 -6.58 -8.92
C VAL A 148 -0.58 -5.74 -9.92
N VAL A 149 -1.19 -5.40 -11.06
CA VAL A 149 -0.54 -4.62 -12.13
C VAL A 149 0.00 -3.29 -11.59
N TRP A 150 -0.82 -2.59 -10.80
CA TRP A 150 -0.44 -1.33 -10.21
C TRP A 150 0.70 -1.49 -9.20
N GLY A 151 0.66 -2.52 -8.35
CA GLY A 151 1.71 -2.84 -7.37
C GLY A 151 3.06 -3.10 -8.04
N VAL A 152 3.07 -3.85 -9.14
CA VAL A 152 4.27 -4.10 -9.95
C VAL A 152 4.82 -2.77 -10.50
N GLN A 153 3.95 -1.94 -11.08
CA GLN A 153 4.31 -0.64 -11.65
C GLN A 153 4.80 0.39 -10.60
N GLN A 154 4.48 0.22 -9.32
CA GLN A 154 5.03 1.08 -8.25
C GLN A 154 6.45 0.69 -7.83
N SER A 155 6.90 -0.51 -8.18
CA SER A 155 8.18 -1.08 -7.73
C SER A 155 9.15 -1.42 -8.88
N PRO A 156 9.27 -0.61 -9.95
CA PRO A 156 10.07 -0.98 -11.12
C PRO A 156 11.55 -1.14 -10.78
N LEU A 157 12.06 -0.31 -9.86
CA LEU A 157 13.46 -0.39 -9.40
C LEU A 157 13.81 -1.74 -8.76
N TYR A 158 12.82 -2.44 -8.21
CA TYR A 158 13.01 -3.73 -7.53
C TYR A 158 12.67 -4.91 -8.43
N LEU A 159 11.60 -4.80 -9.21
CA LEU A 159 11.01 -5.93 -9.94
C LEU A 159 11.43 -6.04 -11.39
N TRP A 160 11.87 -4.95 -12.03
CA TRP A 160 12.22 -4.99 -13.45
C TRP A 160 13.44 -5.89 -13.69
N GLY A 161 13.31 -6.83 -14.63
CA GLY A 161 14.37 -7.77 -15.02
C GLY A 161 14.74 -8.80 -13.94
N ARG A 162 13.88 -9.03 -12.94
CA ARG A 162 14.11 -10.00 -11.87
C ARG A 162 12.89 -10.88 -11.67
N TYR A 163 13.14 -12.12 -11.25
CA TYR A 163 12.10 -13.00 -10.76
C TYR A 163 11.55 -12.52 -9.41
N PHE A 164 10.24 -12.55 -9.24
CA PHE A 164 9.57 -12.29 -7.96
C PHE A 164 8.30 -13.12 -7.82
N SER A 165 7.75 -13.17 -6.60
CA SER A 165 6.47 -13.83 -6.35
C SER A 165 5.38 -12.82 -6.05
N VAL A 166 4.20 -13.02 -6.64
CA VAL A 166 2.98 -12.31 -6.27
C VAL A 166 2.15 -13.21 -5.37
N LYS A 167 1.78 -12.71 -4.19
CA LYS A 167 0.84 -13.38 -3.30
C LYS A 167 -0.47 -12.61 -3.25
N THR A 168 -1.58 -13.30 -3.47
CA THR A 168 -2.93 -12.73 -3.43
C THR A 168 -3.86 -13.63 -2.63
N ASP A 169 -4.81 -13.04 -1.93
CA ASP A 169 -5.87 -13.73 -1.20
C ASP A 169 -7.04 -14.16 -2.12
N GLN A 170 -7.04 -13.72 -3.38
CA GLN A 170 -8.04 -14.07 -4.39
C GLN A 170 -7.59 -15.28 -5.23
N LYS A 171 -8.14 -16.46 -4.90
CA LYS A 171 -7.89 -17.71 -5.63
C LYS A 171 -7.98 -17.60 -7.17
N PRO A 172 -8.93 -16.87 -7.78
CA PRO A 172 -9.04 -16.87 -9.24
C PRO A 172 -7.91 -16.08 -9.93
N LEU A 173 -7.16 -15.24 -9.20
CA LEU A 173 -5.96 -14.59 -9.74
C LEU A 173 -4.75 -15.53 -9.86
N VAL A 174 -4.71 -16.67 -9.17
CA VAL A 174 -3.66 -17.69 -9.44
C VAL A 174 -3.68 -18.12 -10.91
N TRP A 175 -4.84 -18.00 -11.55
CA TRP A 175 -5.05 -18.34 -12.94
C TRP A 175 -5.30 -17.08 -13.78
N VAL A 176 -4.52 -16.01 -13.59
CA VAL A 176 -4.66 -14.76 -14.37
C VAL A 176 -4.76 -15.06 -15.86
N ASP A 177 -3.94 -15.98 -16.39
CA ASP A 177 -3.95 -16.33 -17.81
C ASP A 177 -5.28 -16.96 -18.26
N ARG A 178 -5.94 -17.70 -17.38
CA ARG A 178 -7.23 -18.37 -17.65
C ARG A 178 -8.45 -17.47 -17.41
N LEU A 179 -8.25 -16.25 -16.89
CA LEU A 179 -9.35 -15.29 -16.79
C LEU A 179 -9.86 -15.01 -18.20
N LYS A 180 -11.15 -15.27 -18.44
CA LYS A 180 -11.80 -14.96 -19.71
C LYS A 180 -11.56 -13.49 -20.04
N GLU A 181 -11.10 -13.23 -21.26
CA GLU A 181 -10.84 -11.88 -21.77
C GLU A 181 -12.17 -11.18 -22.07
N ASN A 182 -12.88 -10.83 -21.00
CA ASN A 182 -14.19 -10.21 -21.07
C ASN A 182 -14.11 -8.71 -21.35
N SER A 183 -12.90 -8.11 -21.32
CA SER A 183 -12.71 -6.70 -21.66
C SER A 183 -11.28 -6.39 -22.10
N ALA A 184 -11.13 -5.40 -22.99
CA ALA A 184 -9.83 -4.88 -23.43
C ALA A 184 -8.94 -4.41 -22.27
N ARG A 185 -9.53 -4.02 -21.13
CA ARG A 185 -8.79 -3.65 -19.91
C ARG A 185 -8.07 -4.84 -19.29
N VAL A 186 -8.72 -6.01 -19.26
CA VAL A 186 -8.12 -7.24 -18.74
C VAL A 186 -6.98 -7.67 -19.64
N THR A 187 -7.17 -7.65 -20.96
CA THR A 187 -6.12 -7.97 -21.94
C THR A 187 -4.88 -7.09 -21.77
N ARG A 188 -5.04 -5.76 -21.76
CA ARG A 188 -3.92 -4.81 -21.57
C ARG A 188 -3.18 -5.02 -20.24
N ARG A 189 -3.91 -5.41 -19.18
CA ARG A 189 -3.31 -5.71 -17.88
C ARG A 189 -2.47 -6.98 -17.92
N LYS A 190 -2.96 -8.04 -18.58
CA LYS A 190 -2.17 -9.26 -18.81
C LYS A 190 -0.90 -8.98 -19.61
N GLU A 191 -1.00 -8.19 -20.69
CA GLU A 191 0.17 -7.78 -21.50
C GLU A 191 1.21 -7.01 -20.66
N THR A 192 0.74 -6.14 -19.76
CA THR A 192 1.64 -5.43 -18.84
C THR A 192 2.37 -6.39 -17.92
N LEU A 193 1.69 -7.41 -17.41
CA LEU A 193 2.31 -8.43 -16.56
C LEU A 193 3.25 -9.32 -17.35
N ALA A 194 2.94 -9.66 -18.61
CA ALA A 194 3.78 -10.50 -19.46
C ALA A 194 5.20 -9.94 -19.70
N ALA A 195 5.43 -8.65 -19.44
CA ALA A 195 6.76 -8.03 -19.48
C ALA A 195 7.63 -8.37 -18.25
N TYR A 196 7.09 -9.04 -17.24
CA TYR A 196 7.75 -9.37 -15.98
C TYR A 196 7.87 -10.88 -15.80
N ASP A 197 8.89 -11.31 -15.07
CA ASP A 197 9.12 -12.70 -14.69
C ASP A 197 8.64 -12.92 -13.25
N PHE A 198 7.53 -13.63 -13.07
CA PHE A 198 6.95 -13.88 -11.74
C PHE A 198 6.05 -15.11 -11.69
N ASP A 199 5.83 -15.62 -10.49
CA ASP A 199 4.76 -16.56 -10.17
C ASP A 199 3.65 -15.92 -9.34
N ILE A 200 2.41 -16.42 -9.48
CA ILE A 200 1.28 -16.02 -8.62
C ILE A 200 0.88 -17.20 -7.74
N GLY A 201 1.05 -17.04 -6.43
CA GLY A 201 0.57 -17.97 -5.42
C GLY A 201 -0.67 -17.47 -4.70
N HIS A 202 -1.60 -18.39 -4.37
CA HIS A 202 -2.65 -18.11 -3.39
C HIS A 202 -2.09 -18.28 -1.98
N THR A 203 -2.28 -17.30 -1.12
CA THR A 203 -2.02 -17.46 0.32
C THR A 203 -3.18 -16.82 1.07
N ARG A 204 -3.79 -17.56 2.02
CA ARG A 204 -4.71 -16.94 2.98
C ARG A 204 -3.89 -16.05 3.92
N PHE A 205 -3.82 -14.77 3.63
CA PHE A 205 -3.29 -13.82 4.60
C PHE A 205 -4.34 -13.47 5.64
N ALA A 206 -3.91 -13.24 6.87
CA ALA A 206 -4.60 -12.35 7.78
C ALA A 206 -4.48 -10.91 7.26
N LYS A 207 -5.19 -10.62 6.16
CA LYS A 207 -5.59 -9.29 5.70
C LYS A 207 -4.57 -8.15 5.90
N LEU A 208 -3.33 -8.25 5.38
CA LEU A 208 -2.28 -7.19 5.47
C LEU A 208 -2.22 -6.45 6.82
N ALA A 209 -2.63 -7.12 7.91
CA ALA A 209 -2.60 -6.53 9.22
C ALA A 209 -1.12 -6.50 9.58
N CYS A 210 -0.63 -5.33 9.96
CA CYS A 210 0.57 -5.29 10.80
C CYS A 210 0.41 -6.38 11.86
N PRO A 211 1.36 -7.34 11.99
CA PRO A 211 1.63 -7.87 13.30
C PRO A 211 2.01 -6.63 14.12
N VAL A 212 1.12 -6.23 15.00
CA VAL A 212 1.39 -5.21 16.03
C VAL A 212 2.39 -5.83 17.01
#